data_AF-A0A0F8CUA8-F1
#
_entry.id   AF-A0A0F8CUA8-F1
#
_cell.length_a   1.000
_cell.length_b   1.000
_cell.length_c   1.000
_cell.angle_alpha   90.00
_cell.angle_beta   90.00
_cell.angle_gamma   90.00
#
_symmetry.space_group_name_H-M   'P 1'
#
loop_
_entity.id
_entity.type
_entity.pdbx_description
1 polymer ?
#
loop_
_entity_poly.entity_id
_entity_poly.type
_entity_poly.pdbx_seq_one_letter_code
_entity_poly.pdbx_strand_id
1 'polypeptide(L)'
;MTPTNYQPSPFLSSSTRSKTNSLSLVYLSRENLVPLILQDSRQTGVFDGYAEGATLNSRFGSFPHSTLINVPWGSQVRASNVDTGSRGRKRKRNHAEQEEDEASEVPTAASAAGDSQTDASGSAVVKKAVTAASGFLHILKPSPELWTLSLPHRTQVVYTPDYSYVLQRIRAFPGKRIIEAGAGSGSFTHASSRAVYNGYPTSPCDLRGKVFSFEFHEVRYQKMTEEIKSHGLSGIVQMTHRDVYNGGFLVNGNESPQANCIFLDLPAPWEALHHLSRRQQGKAGEALKDEDRDPNWVSPLDPNDTVYLCTFSPCIEQVTRTISAMRRLGWVDIDMVEIAHKRFNVSRDHMDKTMATPIVDVEDAVAKLDASLNKPQKGARFRRLADKTAKQNDRPEQAENTKLWLEGRVIHRPEAEIKSHTSYLTFATLPREWTVEDEARVLALLPPCSSSKVIGSLDKEARRKEKEEAWKSKAKKNIQTGRMTVPVTDNTKNIESKEPQQESNV
;
A
#
# COMPACT_ATOMS: atom_id res chain seq x y z
N MET A 1 -33.89 -3.69 -18.67
CA MET A 1 -32.46 -3.44 -18.41
C MET A 1 -31.92 -4.63 -17.65
N THR A 2 -31.05 -5.42 -18.27
CA THR A 2 -30.44 -6.59 -17.62
C THR A 2 -29.51 -6.11 -16.51
N PRO A 3 -29.54 -6.70 -15.30
CA PRO A 3 -28.56 -6.40 -14.27
C PRO A 3 -27.17 -6.66 -14.85
N THR A 4 -26.29 -5.67 -14.78
CA THR A 4 -24.89 -5.83 -15.16
C THR A 4 -24.29 -6.91 -14.26
N ASN A 5 -24.09 -8.10 -14.82
CA ASN A 5 -23.47 -9.24 -14.13
C ASN A 5 -21.98 -8.93 -13.91
N TYR A 6 -21.67 -8.11 -12.90
CA TYR A 6 -20.29 -7.89 -12.49
C TYR A 6 -19.75 -9.17 -11.86
N GLN A 7 -18.68 -9.72 -12.44
CA GLN A 7 -17.93 -10.78 -11.80
C GLN A 7 -17.26 -10.20 -10.53
N PRO A 8 -17.56 -10.73 -9.32
CA PRO A 8 -16.95 -10.22 -8.12
C PRO A 8 -15.44 -10.41 -8.13
N SER A 9 -14.71 -9.34 -7.81
CA SER A 9 -13.25 -9.33 -7.73
C SER A 9 -12.77 -10.25 -6.59
N PRO A 10 -11.73 -11.06 -6.80
CA PRO A 10 -11.12 -11.85 -5.72
C PRO A 10 -10.59 -10.97 -4.57
N PHE A 11 -10.23 -9.71 -4.85
CA PHE A 11 -9.78 -8.74 -3.85
C PHE A 11 -10.89 -8.26 -2.90
N LEU A 12 -12.16 -8.33 -3.33
CA LEU A 12 -13.32 -7.77 -2.62
C LEU A 12 -14.32 -8.86 -2.19
N SER A 13 -14.29 -10.02 -2.83
CA SER A 13 -15.22 -11.12 -2.55
C SER A 13 -15.01 -11.72 -1.16
N SER A 14 -16.06 -12.26 -0.53
CA SER A 14 -16.00 -13.00 0.74
C SER A 14 -15.65 -14.49 0.59
N SER A 15 -15.23 -14.93 -0.61
CA SER A 15 -14.99 -16.35 -0.87
C SER A 15 -13.84 -16.91 -0.03
N THR A 16 -14.05 -18.10 0.53
CA THR A 16 -13.10 -18.80 1.42
C THR A 16 -12.17 -19.77 0.67
N ARG A 17 -12.40 -20.00 -0.63
CA ARG A 17 -11.67 -20.95 -1.46
C ARG A 17 -11.23 -20.32 -2.78
N SER A 18 -10.15 -20.84 -3.35
CA SER A 18 -9.67 -20.48 -4.68
C SER A 18 -10.66 -20.90 -5.77
N LYS A 19 -10.74 -20.10 -6.84
CA LYS A 19 -11.66 -20.31 -7.96
C LYS A 19 -10.89 -20.38 -9.28
N THR A 20 -11.45 -21.11 -10.22
CA THR A 20 -11.03 -21.11 -11.62
C THR A 20 -11.18 -19.73 -12.24
N ASN A 21 -10.28 -19.37 -13.15
CA ASN A 21 -10.19 -18.11 -13.88
C ASN A 21 -10.19 -16.89 -12.96
N SER A 22 -9.60 -17.05 -11.77
CA SER A 22 -9.48 -16.00 -10.76
C SER A 22 -8.03 -15.86 -10.33
N LEU A 23 -7.62 -14.62 -10.06
CA LEU A 23 -6.30 -14.33 -9.54
C LEU A 23 -6.12 -14.99 -8.16
N SER A 24 -4.98 -15.63 -7.97
CA SER A 24 -4.50 -16.17 -6.70
C SER A 24 -3.04 -15.72 -6.50
N LEU A 25 -2.64 -15.51 -5.25
CA LEU A 25 -1.25 -15.18 -4.94
C LEU A 25 -0.54 -16.40 -4.37
N VAL A 26 0.51 -16.84 -5.04
CA VAL A 26 1.30 -17.99 -4.61
C VAL A 26 2.49 -17.50 -3.80
N TYR A 27 2.52 -17.84 -2.52
CA TYR A 27 3.61 -17.51 -1.62
C TYR A 27 4.62 -18.65 -1.58
N LEU A 28 5.80 -18.43 -2.17
CA LEU A 28 6.91 -19.38 -2.23
C LEU A 28 7.93 -19.10 -1.13
N SER A 29 8.30 -17.83 -0.94
CA SER A 29 9.19 -17.36 0.13
C SER A 29 8.87 -15.90 0.46
N ARG A 30 9.53 -15.34 1.49
CA ARG A 30 9.28 -13.95 1.94
C ARG A 30 9.39 -12.91 0.83
N GLU A 31 10.33 -13.12 -0.09
CA GLU A 31 10.64 -12.22 -1.20
C GLU A 31 10.12 -12.75 -2.54
N ASN A 32 9.38 -13.86 -2.54
CA ASN A 32 8.88 -14.49 -3.75
C ASN A 32 7.39 -14.82 -3.64
N LEU A 33 6.60 -13.85 -4.07
CA LEU A 33 5.16 -13.94 -4.28
C LEU A 33 4.90 -13.92 -5.79
N VAL A 34 4.21 -14.93 -6.30
CA VAL A 34 3.90 -15.04 -7.73
C VAL A 34 2.39 -14.86 -7.92
N PRO A 35 1.94 -13.86 -8.68
CA PRO A 35 0.55 -13.75 -9.07
C PRO A 35 0.23 -14.80 -10.13
N LEU A 36 -0.85 -15.55 -9.93
CA LEU A 36 -1.24 -16.66 -10.79
C LEU A 36 -2.74 -16.63 -11.06
N ILE A 37 -3.13 -16.60 -12.34
CA ILE A 37 -4.52 -16.81 -12.74
C ILE A 37 -4.73 -18.32 -12.87
N LEU A 38 -5.55 -18.91 -12.01
CA LEU A 38 -5.81 -20.34 -12.02
C LEU A 38 -6.64 -20.72 -13.24
N GLN A 39 -6.14 -21.64 -14.06
CA GLN A 39 -6.82 -22.09 -15.29
C GLN A 39 -7.37 -23.50 -15.08
N ASP A 40 -8.56 -23.80 -15.61
CA ASP A 40 -9.07 -25.17 -15.58
C ASP A 40 -8.28 -26.02 -16.58
N SER A 41 -7.63 -27.07 -16.09
CA SER A 41 -6.94 -28.05 -16.91
C SER A 41 -7.87 -28.75 -17.89
N ARG A 42 -9.18 -28.80 -17.61
CA ARG A 42 -10.20 -29.38 -18.51
C ARG A 42 -10.50 -28.53 -19.74
N GLN A 43 -10.27 -27.22 -19.68
CA GLN A 43 -10.46 -26.31 -20.82
C GLN A 43 -9.18 -26.13 -21.64
N THR A 44 -8.02 -26.27 -21.02
CA THR A 44 -6.71 -25.98 -21.63
C THR A 44 -6.02 -27.19 -22.25
N GLY A 45 -6.41 -28.42 -21.87
CA GLY A 45 -5.79 -29.64 -22.40
C GLY A 45 -4.30 -29.75 -22.04
N VAL A 46 -3.50 -30.36 -22.93
CA VAL A 46 -2.03 -30.36 -22.81
C VAL A 46 -1.55 -28.93 -23.05
N PHE A 47 -1.17 -28.24 -21.98
CA PHE A 47 -0.68 -26.86 -22.03
C PHE A 47 0.82 -26.86 -21.74
N ASP A 48 1.61 -26.26 -22.63
CA ASP A 48 3.08 -26.18 -22.53
C ASP A 48 3.80 -27.54 -22.33
N GLY A 49 3.24 -28.61 -22.92
CA GLY A 49 3.81 -29.96 -22.89
C GLY A 49 3.57 -30.74 -21.59
N TYR A 50 2.79 -30.22 -20.65
CA TYR A 50 2.37 -30.94 -19.44
C TYR A 50 1.06 -31.69 -19.67
N ALA A 51 1.05 -32.99 -19.39
CA ALA A 51 -0.16 -33.84 -19.47
C ALA A 51 -1.20 -33.48 -18.39
N GLU A 52 -0.76 -32.83 -17.32
CA GLU A 52 -1.57 -32.34 -16.20
C GLU A 52 -2.20 -30.95 -16.47
N GLY A 53 -1.92 -30.35 -17.62
CA GLY A 53 -2.39 -29.02 -18.03
C GLY A 53 -1.53 -27.87 -17.46
N ALA A 54 -2.14 -26.69 -17.31
CA ALA A 54 -1.44 -25.50 -16.84
C ALA A 54 -0.76 -25.75 -15.48
N THR A 55 0.56 -25.57 -15.43
CA THR A 55 1.41 -25.95 -14.28
C THR A 55 2.37 -24.81 -13.92
N LEU A 56 2.38 -24.43 -12.65
CA LEU A 56 3.36 -23.48 -12.10
C LEU A 56 4.65 -24.24 -11.75
N ASN A 57 5.76 -23.85 -12.37
CA ASN A 57 7.08 -24.39 -12.05
C ASN A 57 7.88 -23.42 -11.20
N SER A 58 8.53 -23.94 -10.15
CA SER A 58 9.40 -23.15 -9.28
C SER A 58 10.60 -23.98 -8.82
N ARG A 59 11.59 -23.33 -8.19
CA ARG A 59 12.72 -24.02 -7.51
C ARG A 59 12.27 -25.00 -6.41
N PHE A 60 11.03 -24.90 -5.95
CA PHE A 60 10.45 -25.75 -4.91
C PHE A 60 9.62 -26.91 -5.49
N GLY A 61 9.54 -27.04 -6.82
CA GLY A 61 8.81 -28.10 -7.52
C GLY A 61 7.76 -27.57 -8.49
N SER A 62 6.99 -28.50 -9.06
CA SER A 62 5.93 -28.24 -10.03
C SER A 62 4.55 -28.37 -9.38
N PHE A 63 3.66 -27.44 -9.72
CA PHE A 63 2.35 -27.28 -9.10
C PHE A 63 1.27 -27.13 -10.18
N PRO A 64 0.61 -28.22 -10.60
CA PRO A 64 -0.50 -28.16 -11.54
C PRO A 64 -1.65 -27.33 -10.99
N HIS A 65 -2.26 -26.47 -11.81
CA HIS A 65 -3.36 -25.57 -11.40
C HIS A 65 -4.55 -26.36 -10.84
N SER A 66 -4.77 -27.58 -11.32
CA SER A 66 -5.79 -28.51 -10.80
C SER A 66 -5.64 -28.78 -9.30
N THR A 67 -4.42 -28.76 -8.75
CA THR A 67 -4.15 -28.93 -7.30
C THR A 67 -4.37 -27.66 -6.49
N LEU A 68 -4.50 -26.51 -7.16
CA LEU A 68 -4.65 -25.20 -6.55
C LEU A 68 -6.10 -24.69 -6.58
N ILE A 69 -6.96 -25.29 -7.41
CA ILE A 69 -8.37 -24.92 -7.56
C ILE A 69 -9.24 -25.52 -6.44
N ASN A 70 -10.21 -24.74 -5.94
CA ASN A 70 -11.13 -25.13 -4.88
C ASN A 70 -10.42 -25.50 -3.56
N VAL A 71 -9.29 -24.87 -3.29
CA VAL A 71 -8.51 -25.05 -2.05
C VAL A 71 -8.80 -23.89 -1.09
N PRO A 72 -8.96 -24.12 0.22
CA PRO A 72 -9.10 -23.05 1.19
C PRO A 72 -7.91 -22.09 1.16
N TRP A 73 -8.18 -20.77 1.22
CA TRP A 73 -7.10 -19.79 1.29
C TRP A 73 -6.21 -20.01 2.51
N GLY A 74 -4.91 -19.82 2.35
CA GLY A 74 -3.88 -20.08 3.36
C GLY A 74 -3.38 -21.53 3.38
N SER A 75 -3.95 -22.44 2.59
CA SER A 75 -3.52 -23.84 2.58
C SER A 75 -2.09 -23.99 2.04
N GLN A 76 -1.33 -24.86 2.71
CA GLN A 76 -0.05 -25.33 2.21
C GLN A 76 -0.27 -26.45 1.18
N VAL A 77 0.19 -26.23 -0.05
CA VAL A 77 0.07 -27.21 -1.15
C VAL A 77 1.44 -27.79 -1.44
N ARG A 78 1.54 -29.13 -1.47
CA ARG A 78 2.80 -29.83 -1.78
C ARG A 78 3.04 -29.86 -3.28
N ALA A 79 4.31 -29.89 -3.67
CA ALA A 79 4.70 -30.08 -5.07
C ALA A 79 4.18 -31.43 -5.60
N SER A 80 4.04 -31.53 -6.91
CA SER A 80 3.64 -32.76 -7.62
C SER A 80 4.76 -33.28 -8.51
N ASN A 81 4.85 -34.60 -8.63
CA ASN A 81 5.61 -35.26 -9.67
C ASN A 81 4.82 -35.14 -10.97
N VAL A 82 5.24 -34.21 -11.83
CA VAL A 82 4.63 -33.97 -13.14
C VAL A 82 5.42 -34.68 -14.23
N ASP A 83 4.71 -35.18 -15.23
CA ASP A 83 5.34 -35.79 -16.40
C ASP A 83 5.74 -34.70 -17.39
N THR A 84 7.02 -34.28 -17.36
CA THR A 84 7.55 -33.20 -18.21
C THR A 84 7.76 -33.64 -19.67
N GLY A 85 7.01 -34.61 -20.16
CA GLY A 85 6.96 -35.06 -21.56
C GLY A 85 8.29 -34.94 -22.30
N SER A 86 9.24 -35.84 -22.07
CA SER A 86 10.49 -35.97 -22.85
C SER A 86 11.29 -34.67 -23.15
N ARG A 87 11.16 -33.60 -22.37
CA ARG A 87 11.96 -32.37 -22.54
C ARG A 87 13.26 -32.32 -21.74
N GLY A 88 13.65 -33.42 -21.06
CA GLY A 88 14.90 -33.47 -20.31
C GLY A 88 15.52 -34.86 -20.28
N ARG A 89 16.77 -34.95 -20.75
CA ARG A 89 17.67 -36.13 -20.81
C ARG A 89 17.36 -37.18 -21.89
N LYS A 90 17.89 -36.96 -23.09
CA LYS A 90 18.68 -38.04 -23.72
C LYS A 90 19.83 -38.36 -22.75
N ARG A 91 19.66 -39.39 -21.92
CA ARG A 91 20.77 -40.05 -21.25
C ARG A 91 21.76 -40.45 -22.35
N LYS A 92 22.95 -39.86 -22.36
CA LYS A 92 24.08 -40.33 -23.17
C LYS A 92 24.39 -41.75 -22.70
N ARG A 93 23.85 -42.74 -23.40
CA ARG A 93 24.09 -44.15 -23.13
C ARG A 93 25.35 -44.49 -23.92
N ASN A 94 26.47 -44.62 -23.21
CA ASN A 94 27.69 -45.18 -23.76
C ASN A 94 27.39 -46.63 -24.17
N HIS A 95 27.53 -46.94 -25.45
CA HIS A 95 28.07 -48.22 -25.87
C HIS A 95 28.80 -48.02 -27.20
N ALA A 96 30.06 -48.43 -27.16
CA ALA A 96 31.00 -48.44 -28.26
C ALA A 96 30.71 -49.61 -29.22
N GLU A 97 31.15 -49.40 -30.46
CA GLU A 97 31.61 -50.37 -31.48
C GLU A 97 30.56 -51.28 -32.15
N GLN A 98 30.25 -50.96 -33.42
CA GLN A 98 30.77 -51.71 -34.58
C GLN A 98 30.51 -50.95 -35.91
N GLU A 99 31.56 -50.97 -36.73
CA GLU A 99 31.75 -50.64 -38.16
C GLU A 99 30.64 -51.20 -39.08
N GLU A 100 30.46 -50.89 -40.37
CA GLU A 100 30.91 -49.95 -41.41
C GLU A 100 29.92 -50.18 -42.59
N ASP A 101 29.65 -49.16 -43.41
CA ASP A 101 29.55 -49.22 -44.89
C ASP A 101 28.57 -48.21 -45.52
N GLU A 102 29.21 -47.23 -46.17
CA GLU A 102 29.01 -46.65 -47.49
C GLU A 102 27.65 -46.17 -48.04
N ALA A 103 27.72 -44.88 -48.42
CA ALA A 103 27.39 -44.29 -49.72
C ALA A 103 25.99 -43.71 -49.99
N SER A 104 26.01 -42.37 -50.09
CA SER A 104 25.38 -41.50 -51.09
C SER A 104 23.85 -41.54 -51.28
N GLU A 105 23.18 -40.42 -50.97
CA GLU A 105 22.73 -39.42 -51.96
C GLU A 105 21.83 -38.37 -51.28
N VAL A 106 22.01 -37.11 -51.70
CA VAL A 106 21.07 -35.99 -51.47
C VAL A 106 20.33 -35.84 -52.80
N PRO A 107 18.98 -35.77 -52.84
CA PRO A 107 18.40 -34.44 -53.05
C PRO A 107 16.97 -34.18 -52.52
N THR A 108 16.74 -32.89 -52.29
CA THR A 108 15.53 -32.08 -52.59
C THR A 108 14.20 -32.28 -51.85
N ALA A 109 13.73 -31.14 -51.36
CA ALA A 109 12.34 -30.85 -51.04
C ALA A 109 11.46 -30.85 -52.30
N ALA A 110 10.37 -31.62 -52.27
CA ALA A 110 9.12 -31.28 -52.94
C ALA A 110 7.95 -32.05 -52.30
N SER A 111 6.82 -31.37 -52.26
CA SER A 111 5.50 -31.75 -51.78
C SER A 111 4.98 -33.12 -52.27
N ALA A 112 4.37 -33.87 -51.35
CA ALA A 112 3.28 -34.79 -51.69
C ALA A 112 2.28 -34.85 -50.52
N ALA A 113 1.06 -34.42 -50.82
CA ALA A 113 -0.11 -34.72 -50.01
C ALA A 113 -0.30 -36.25 -49.94
N GLY A 114 -0.43 -36.76 -48.72
CA GLY A 114 -0.67 -38.16 -48.42
C GLY A 114 -1.56 -38.23 -47.20
N ASP A 115 -2.85 -38.36 -47.48
CA ASP A 115 -3.93 -38.59 -46.53
C ASP A 115 -3.55 -39.74 -45.57
N SER A 116 -3.38 -39.42 -44.30
CA SER A 116 -3.50 -40.40 -43.23
C SER A 116 -4.36 -39.76 -42.15
N GLN A 117 -5.67 -39.91 -42.34
CA GLN A 117 -6.63 -39.98 -41.26
C GLN A 117 -6.06 -40.88 -40.16
N THR A 118 -5.51 -40.24 -39.13
CA THR A 118 -5.52 -40.81 -37.79
C THR A 118 -6.50 -39.95 -37.00
N ASP A 119 -7.74 -40.43 -37.03
CA ASP A 119 -8.73 -40.12 -36.01
C ASP A 119 -8.11 -40.42 -34.64
N ALA A 120 -7.65 -39.36 -33.98
CA ALA A 120 -7.36 -39.34 -32.56
C ALA A 120 -7.95 -38.06 -31.97
N SER A 121 -9.26 -37.90 -32.15
CA SER A 121 -10.14 -37.13 -31.27
C SER A 121 -10.24 -37.82 -29.91
N GLY A 122 -9.10 -38.03 -29.25
CA GLY A 122 -9.02 -38.39 -27.86
C GLY A 122 -8.85 -37.11 -27.06
N SER A 123 -9.92 -36.62 -26.43
CA SER A 123 -9.79 -35.68 -25.32
C SER A 123 -8.88 -36.35 -24.28
N ALA A 124 -7.60 -35.98 -24.27
CA ALA A 124 -6.62 -36.58 -23.40
C ALA A 124 -7.05 -36.32 -21.96
N VAL A 125 -7.46 -37.38 -21.26
CA VAL A 125 -7.91 -37.31 -19.88
C VAL A 125 -6.74 -36.79 -19.04
N VAL A 126 -6.91 -35.59 -18.48
CA VAL A 126 -5.90 -34.93 -17.65
C VAL A 126 -5.49 -35.88 -16.52
N LYS A 127 -4.20 -36.21 -16.46
CA LYS A 127 -3.66 -37.14 -15.46
C LYS A 127 -3.76 -36.50 -14.07
N LYS A 128 -4.21 -37.28 -13.07
CA LYS A 128 -4.27 -36.81 -11.68
C LYS A 128 -2.85 -36.63 -11.14
N ALA A 129 -2.55 -35.42 -10.64
CA ALA A 129 -1.24 -35.10 -10.09
C ALA A 129 -0.89 -35.98 -8.88
N VAL A 130 0.33 -36.52 -8.86
CA VAL A 130 0.86 -37.32 -7.74
C VAL A 130 1.79 -36.44 -6.91
N THR A 131 1.64 -36.43 -5.59
CA THR A 131 2.45 -35.58 -4.70
C THR A 131 3.93 -35.97 -4.71
N ALA A 132 4.82 -34.99 -4.77
CA ALA A 132 6.27 -35.15 -4.63
C ALA A 132 6.69 -35.32 -3.16
N ALA A 133 7.93 -35.78 -2.94
CA ALA A 133 8.48 -36.05 -1.61
C ALA A 133 8.79 -34.77 -0.80
N SER A 134 9.10 -33.66 -1.48
CA SER A 134 9.49 -32.39 -0.86
C SER A 134 9.02 -31.21 -1.68
N GLY A 135 8.93 -30.04 -1.04
CA GLY A 135 8.52 -28.80 -1.69
C GLY A 135 7.06 -28.45 -1.43
N PHE A 136 6.82 -27.19 -1.15
CA PHE A 136 5.48 -26.67 -0.89
C PHE A 136 5.39 -25.19 -1.26
N LEU A 137 4.17 -24.73 -1.41
CA LEU A 137 3.79 -23.32 -1.52
C LEU A 137 2.59 -23.05 -0.60
N HIS A 138 2.27 -21.78 -0.38
CA HIS A 138 0.99 -21.39 0.20
C HIS A 138 0.15 -20.65 -0.84
N ILE A 139 -1.13 -21.00 -0.94
CA ILE A 139 -2.07 -20.27 -1.79
C ILE A 139 -2.77 -19.20 -0.95
N LEU A 140 -2.56 -17.93 -1.30
CA LEU A 140 -3.10 -16.78 -0.57
C LEU A 140 -4.17 -16.08 -1.40
N LYS A 141 -5.17 -15.58 -0.67
CA LYS A 141 -6.18 -14.71 -1.24
C LYS A 141 -5.51 -13.39 -1.67
N PRO A 142 -5.83 -12.87 -2.88
CA PRO A 142 -5.33 -11.57 -3.28
C PRO A 142 -5.77 -10.47 -2.31
N SER A 143 -4.80 -9.65 -1.91
CA SER A 143 -5.02 -8.39 -1.21
C SER A 143 -4.15 -7.31 -1.86
N PRO A 144 -4.56 -6.04 -1.86
CA PRO A 144 -3.72 -4.93 -2.30
C PRO A 144 -2.29 -4.97 -1.76
N GLU A 145 -2.07 -5.30 -0.47
CA GLU A 145 -0.73 -5.38 0.12
C GLU A 145 0.12 -6.46 -0.52
N LEU A 146 -0.41 -7.68 -0.63
CA LEU A 146 0.32 -8.79 -1.26
C LEU A 146 0.51 -8.55 -2.76
N TRP A 147 -0.46 -7.90 -3.42
CA TRP A 147 -0.36 -7.49 -4.81
C TRP A 147 0.74 -6.44 -5.02
N THR A 148 0.84 -5.43 -4.15
CA THR A 148 1.93 -4.45 -4.16
C THR A 148 3.30 -5.11 -4.13
N LEU A 149 3.44 -6.22 -3.39
CA LEU A 149 4.71 -6.96 -3.29
C LEU A 149 4.98 -7.87 -4.49
N SER A 150 3.97 -8.24 -5.27
CA SER A 150 4.08 -9.23 -6.36
C SER A 150 3.85 -8.66 -7.76
N LEU A 151 3.46 -7.39 -7.86
CA LEU A 151 3.08 -6.78 -9.13
C LEU A 151 4.29 -6.62 -10.07
N PRO A 152 4.06 -6.69 -11.39
CA PRO A 152 5.11 -6.40 -12.35
C PRO A 152 5.45 -4.90 -12.29
N HIS A 153 6.68 -4.57 -11.87
CA HIS A 153 7.17 -3.19 -11.83
C HIS A 153 7.23 -2.61 -13.24
N ARG A 154 6.38 -1.61 -13.52
CA ARG A 154 6.37 -0.85 -14.78
C ARG A 154 6.86 0.59 -14.58
N THR A 155 6.64 1.12 -13.38
CA THR A 155 6.94 2.48 -12.96
C THR A 155 7.40 2.45 -11.51
N GLN A 156 7.72 3.62 -10.96
CA GLN A 156 7.75 3.79 -9.51
C GLN A 156 6.41 3.36 -8.90
N VAL A 157 6.48 2.72 -7.72
CA VAL A 157 5.34 2.11 -7.04
C VAL A 157 5.16 2.78 -5.69
N VAL A 158 3.93 3.17 -5.38
CA VAL A 158 3.53 3.57 -4.02
C VAL A 158 3.37 2.31 -3.18
N TYR A 159 4.16 2.18 -2.11
CA TYR A 159 4.15 1.02 -1.22
C TYR A 159 3.15 1.21 -0.06
N THR A 160 2.88 0.12 0.66
CA THR A 160 1.89 0.09 1.75
C THR A 160 2.04 1.17 2.80
N PRO A 161 3.24 1.48 3.33
CA PRO A 161 3.39 2.55 4.31
C PRO A 161 2.85 3.90 3.81
N ASP A 162 3.20 4.26 2.57
CA ASP A 162 2.76 5.51 1.94
C ASP A 162 1.26 5.49 1.66
N TYR A 163 0.75 4.50 0.90
CA TYR A 163 -0.67 4.54 0.50
C TYR A 163 -1.63 4.32 1.66
N SER A 164 -1.24 3.57 2.70
CA SER A 164 -2.11 3.38 3.87
C SER A 164 -2.28 4.69 4.62
N TYR A 165 -1.19 5.44 4.81
CA TYR A 165 -1.21 6.77 5.40
C TYR A 165 -1.98 7.77 4.52
N VAL A 166 -1.75 7.76 3.21
CA VAL A 166 -2.48 8.61 2.26
C VAL A 166 -3.97 8.34 2.32
N LEU A 167 -4.41 7.08 2.18
CA LEU A 167 -5.84 6.72 2.20
C LEU A 167 -6.52 7.11 3.52
N GLN A 168 -5.82 6.91 4.65
CA GLN A 168 -6.31 7.36 5.95
C GLN A 168 -6.47 8.88 6.00
N ARG A 169 -5.43 9.63 5.58
CA ARG A 169 -5.37 11.09 5.72
C ARG A 169 -6.29 11.82 4.75
N ILE A 170 -6.48 11.32 3.53
CA ILE A 170 -7.48 11.86 2.58
C ILE A 170 -8.92 11.42 2.89
N ARG A 171 -9.13 10.70 4.00
CA ARG A 171 -10.44 10.17 4.43
C ARG A 171 -11.12 9.31 3.38
N ALA A 172 -10.36 8.40 2.74
CA ALA A 172 -10.94 7.40 1.88
C ALA A 172 -11.72 6.38 2.72
N PHE A 173 -13.02 6.24 2.46
CA PHE A 173 -13.88 5.27 3.12
C PHE A 173 -14.99 4.77 2.19
N PRO A 174 -15.74 3.69 2.55
CA PRO A 174 -16.75 3.10 1.69
C PRO A 174 -17.77 4.12 1.17
N GLY A 175 -17.96 4.19 -0.15
CA GLY A 175 -18.86 5.14 -0.82
C GLY A 175 -18.17 6.41 -1.33
N LYS A 176 -16.92 6.69 -0.95
CA LYS A 176 -16.17 7.85 -1.48
C LYS A 176 -15.73 7.63 -2.93
N ARG A 177 -15.54 8.74 -3.64
CA ARG A 177 -15.05 8.74 -5.02
C ARG A 177 -13.64 9.32 -5.07
N ILE A 178 -12.69 8.55 -5.60
CA ILE A 178 -11.27 8.91 -5.66
C ILE A 178 -10.90 9.26 -7.10
N ILE A 179 -10.21 10.39 -7.31
CA ILE A 179 -9.41 10.64 -8.51
C ILE A 179 -7.97 10.23 -8.23
N GLU A 180 -7.41 9.41 -9.11
CA GLU A 180 -5.99 9.03 -9.12
C GLU A 180 -5.38 9.46 -10.45
N ALA A 181 -4.26 10.17 -10.44
CA ALA A 181 -3.57 10.54 -11.67
C ALA A 181 -2.09 10.20 -11.56
N GLY A 182 -1.67 9.39 -12.52
CA GLY A 182 -0.51 8.51 -12.41
C GLY A 182 -0.95 7.09 -12.03
N ALA A 183 -1.73 6.42 -12.87
CA ALA A 183 -2.17 5.06 -12.58
C ALA A 183 -0.99 4.06 -12.41
N GLY A 184 0.10 4.30 -13.17
CA GLY A 184 1.40 3.66 -12.96
C GLY A 184 1.34 2.13 -13.00
N SER A 185 1.77 1.49 -11.92
CA SER A 185 1.76 0.03 -11.78
C SER A 185 0.49 -0.51 -11.08
N GLY A 186 -0.47 0.35 -10.72
CA GLY A 186 -1.77 -0.07 -10.17
C GLY A 186 -1.78 -0.41 -8.67
N SER A 187 -0.68 -0.17 -7.93
CA SER A 187 -0.61 -0.45 -6.48
C SER A 187 -1.63 0.37 -5.69
N PHE A 188 -1.62 1.69 -5.87
CA PHE A 188 -2.56 2.60 -5.20
C PHE A 188 -4.00 2.38 -5.69
N THR A 189 -4.19 2.11 -6.99
CA THR A 189 -5.50 1.76 -7.57
C THR A 189 -6.18 0.60 -6.84
N HIS A 190 -5.46 -0.50 -6.59
CA HIS A 190 -6.01 -1.67 -5.88
C HIS A 190 -6.34 -1.35 -4.41
N ALA A 191 -5.45 -0.63 -3.72
CA ALA A 191 -5.68 -0.22 -2.34
C ALA A 191 -6.89 0.70 -2.20
N SER A 192 -7.00 1.68 -3.11
CA SER A 192 -8.12 2.62 -3.22
C SER A 192 -9.44 1.92 -3.51
N SER A 193 -9.44 0.97 -4.44
CA SER A 193 -10.63 0.19 -4.81
C SER A 193 -11.24 -0.51 -3.61
N ARG A 194 -10.40 -1.09 -2.74
CA ARG A 194 -10.86 -1.73 -1.49
C ARG A 194 -11.31 -0.71 -0.46
N ALA A 195 -10.62 0.42 -0.32
CA ALA A 195 -10.97 1.45 0.66
C ALA A 195 -12.35 2.08 0.42
N VAL A 196 -12.73 2.27 -0.85
CA VAL A 196 -14.01 2.90 -1.21
C VAL A 196 -15.15 1.90 -1.44
N TYR A 197 -14.88 0.60 -1.42
CA TYR A 197 -15.86 -0.42 -1.77
C TYR A 197 -17.04 -0.45 -0.78
N ASN A 198 -18.26 -0.23 -1.29
CA ASN A 198 -19.53 -0.36 -0.55
C ASN A 198 -20.57 -1.17 -1.34
N GLY A 199 -20.12 -2.09 -2.19
CA GLY A 199 -20.94 -2.89 -3.09
C GLY A 199 -20.66 -2.60 -4.57
N TYR A 200 -21.09 -3.50 -5.45
CA TYR A 200 -21.08 -3.25 -6.90
C TYR A 200 -22.32 -2.43 -7.29
N PRO A 201 -22.19 -1.48 -8.23
CA PRO A 201 -23.32 -0.69 -8.68
C PRO A 201 -24.37 -1.60 -9.33
N THR A 202 -25.63 -1.50 -8.91
CA THR A 202 -26.73 -2.29 -9.49
C THR A 202 -27.40 -1.59 -10.67
N SER A 203 -27.24 -0.28 -10.78
CA SER A 203 -27.75 0.55 -11.87
C SER A 203 -26.80 1.73 -12.12
N PRO A 204 -26.89 2.42 -13.27
CA PRO A 204 -26.09 3.62 -13.54
C PRO A 204 -26.32 4.76 -12.54
N CYS A 205 -27.48 4.79 -11.89
CA CYS A 205 -27.85 5.80 -10.89
C CYS A 205 -27.44 5.42 -9.46
N ASP A 206 -26.94 4.19 -9.24
CA ASP A 206 -26.48 3.72 -7.93
C ASP A 206 -25.07 4.27 -7.66
N LEU A 207 -25.02 5.40 -6.92
CA LEU A 207 -23.78 6.06 -6.53
C LEU A 207 -23.04 5.22 -5.47
N ARG A 208 -22.14 4.37 -5.95
CA ARG A 208 -21.19 3.59 -5.14
C ARG A 208 -19.81 4.22 -5.13
N GLY A 209 -19.00 3.81 -4.16
CA GLY A 209 -17.61 4.22 -4.11
C GLY A 209 -16.86 3.74 -5.35
N LYS A 210 -16.05 4.63 -5.93
CA LYS A 210 -15.47 4.43 -7.26
C LYS A 210 -14.12 5.13 -7.38
N VAL A 211 -13.20 4.53 -8.12
CA VAL A 211 -11.87 5.08 -8.41
C VAL A 211 -11.83 5.49 -9.88
N PHE A 212 -11.48 6.74 -10.14
CA PHE A 212 -11.27 7.31 -11.47
C PHE A 212 -9.77 7.47 -11.67
N SER A 213 -9.18 6.57 -12.45
CA SER A 213 -7.73 6.49 -12.59
C SER A 213 -7.31 6.93 -13.99
N PHE A 214 -6.41 7.91 -14.05
CA PHE A 214 -5.94 8.54 -15.28
C PHE A 214 -4.49 8.14 -15.58
N GLU A 215 -4.25 7.72 -16.81
CA GLU A 215 -2.91 7.38 -17.33
C GLU A 215 -2.69 8.09 -18.66
N PHE A 216 -1.52 8.73 -18.79
CA PHE A 216 -1.15 9.47 -19.99
C PHE A 216 -0.58 8.54 -21.07
N HIS A 217 0.10 7.46 -20.68
CA HIS A 217 0.81 6.60 -21.61
C HIS A 217 -0.09 5.47 -22.10
N GLU A 218 -0.43 5.49 -23.38
CA GLU A 218 -1.39 4.58 -24.01
C GLU A 218 -1.12 3.09 -23.73
N VAL A 219 0.12 2.63 -23.94
CA VAL A 219 0.48 1.21 -23.70
C VAL A 219 0.28 0.81 -22.23
N ARG A 220 0.54 1.70 -21.27
CA ARG A 220 0.30 1.41 -19.84
C ARG A 220 -1.19 1.40 -19.54
N TYR A 221 -1.93 2.34 -20.11
CA TYR A 221 -3.39 2.39 -19.99
C TYR A 221 -4.05 1.10 -20.49
N GLN A 222 -3.66 0.60 -21.67
CA GLN A 222 -4.20 -0.63 -22.25
C GLN A 222 -3.91 -1.83 -21.34
N LYS A 223 -2.65 -2.03 -20.94
CA LYS A 223 -2.24 -3.11 -20.03
C LYS A 223 -2.97 -3.07 -18.69
N MET A 224 -3.12 -1.88 -18.12
CA MET A 224 -3.78 -1.75 -16.81
C MET A 224 -5.29 -1.93 -16.93
N THR A 225 -5.91 -1.50 -18.04
CA THR A 225 -7.32 -1.77 -18.33
C THR A 225 -7.59 -3.28 -18.42
N GLU A 226 -6.71 -4.03 -19.08
CA GLU A 226 -6.77 -5.50 -19.13
C GLU A 226 -6.57 -6.12 -17.75
N GLU A 227 -5.62 -5.62 -16.96
CA GLU A 227 -5.34 -6.08 -15.59
C GLU A 227 -6.56 -5.88 -14.68
N ILE A 228 -7.15 -4.68 -14.65
CA ILE A 228 -8.36 -4.34 -13.89
C ILE A 228 -9.56 -5.20 -14.30
N LYS A 229 -9.70 -5.48 -15.60
CA LYS A 229 -10.73 -6.39 -16.11
C LYS A 229 -10.48 -7.81 -15.64
N SER A 230 -9.26 -8.31 -15.75
CA SER A 230 -8.88 -9.65 -15.30
C SER A 230 -9.08 -9.84 -13.78
N HIS A 231 -8.94 -8.75 -13.02
CA HIS A 231 -9.12 -8.73 -11.57
C HIS A 231 -10.58 -8.48 -11.13
N GLY A 232 -11.54 -8.36 -12.04
CA GLY A 232 -12.96 -8.11 -11.71
C GLY A 232 -13.21 -6.75 -11.05
N LEU A 233 -12.34 -5.77 -11.30
CA LEU A 233 -12.41 -4.43 -10.72
C LEU A 233 -13.07 -3.39 -11.63
N SER A 234 -13.46 -3.74 -12.86
CA SER A 234 -14.07 -2.81 -13.82
C SER A 234 -15.37 -2.13 -13.35
N GLY A 235 -16.08 -2.72 -12.38
CA GLY A 235 -17.25 -2.07 -11.78
C GLY A 235 -16.92 -0.98 -10.76
N ILE A 236 -15.69 -0.97 -10.24
CA ILE A 236 -15.22 -0.08 -9.15
C ILE A 236 -14.14 0.89 -9.64
N VAL A 237 -13.36 0.49 -10.66
CA VAL A 237 -12.30 1.30 -11.25
C VAL A 237 -12.69 1.67 -12.66
N GLN A 238 -12.69 2.97 -12.94
CA GLN A 238 -12.81 3.51 -14.29
C GLN A 238 -11.46 4.04 -14.75
N MET A 239 -10.92 3.38 -15.77
CA MET A 239 -9.71 3.81 -16.44
C MET A 239 -10.00 4.88 -17.47
N THR A 240 -9.12 5.87 -17.60
CA THR A 240 -9.19 6.85 -18.69
C THR A 240 -7.80 7.22 -19.19
N HIS A 241 -7.60 7.08 -20.51
CA HIS A 241 -6.40 7.55 -21.18
C HIS A 241 -6.47 9.08 -21.34
N ARG A 242 -5.63 9.82 -20.63
CA ARG A 242 -5.68 11.29 -20.61
C ARG A 242 -4.34 11.89 -20.19
N ASP A 243 -3.95 12.95 -20.89
CA ASP A 243 -3.07 13.98 -20.32
C ASP A 243 -3.89 14.91 -19.41
N VAL A 244 -3.77 14.71 -18.11
CA VAL A 244 -4.52 15.48 -17.10
C VAL A 244 -4.09 16.94 -16.99
N TYR A 245 -2.92 17.32 -17.52
CA TYR A 245 -2.47 18.71 -17.51
C TYR A 245 -3.30 19.57 -18.46
N ASN A 246 -3.66 19.02 -19.61
CA ASN A 246 -4.41 19.72 -20.64
C ASN A 246 -5.89 19.32 -20.68
N GLY A 247 -6.20 18.03 -20.48
CA GLY A 247 -7.54 17.48 -20.62
C GLY A 247 -8.32 17.34 -19.31
N GLY A 248 -7.78 17.75 -18.17
CA GLY A 248 -8.45 17.71 -16.87
C GLY A 248 -8.94 16.32 -16.45
N PHE A 249 -10.03 16.26 -15.69
CA PHE A 249 -10.48 15.05 -14.98
C PHE A 249 -11.93 14.62 -15.25
N LEU A 250 -12.64 15.29 -16.16
CA LEU A 250 -14.03 14.91 -16.51
C LEU A 250 -14.06 13.61 -17.31
N VAL A 251 -15.04 12.73 -17.11
CA VAL A 251 -15.10 11.39 -17.73
C VAL A 251 -16.24 11.28 -18.75
N ASN A 252 -16.29 10.23 -19.56
CA ASN A 252 -17.41 9.93 -20.47
C ASN A 252 -17.86 11.11 -21.38
N GLY A 253 -16.92 11.96 -21.83
CA GLY A 253 -17.22 13.05 -22.76
C GLY A 253 -17.53 14.40 -22.13
N ASN A 254 -17.97 14.50 -20.86
CA ASN A 254 -17.88 15.71 -20.00
C ASN A 254 -18.46 15.52 -18.57
N GLU A 255 -18.60 14.30 -18.08
CA GLU A 255 -19.27 14.00 -16.81
C GLU A 255 -18.32 14.21 -15.61
N SER A 256 -18.85 14.78 -14.52
CA SER A 256 -18.09 14.95 -13.29
C SER A 256 -17.90 13.62 -12.55
N PRO A 257 -16.65 13.28 -12.16
CA PRO A 257 -16.40 12.21 -11.21
C PRO A 257 -16.94 12.48 -9.79
N GLN A 258 -17.43 13.70 -9.48
CA GLN A 258 -17.84 14.15 -8.14
C GLN A 258 -16.92 13.58 -7.05
N ALA A 259 -15.62 13.82 -7.21
CA ALA A 259 -14.61 13.21 -6.36
C ALA A 259 -14.56 13.90 -4.99
N ASN A 260 -14.34 13.11 -3.94
CA ASN A 260 -14.13 13.58 -2.57
C ASN A 260 -12.65 13.50 -2.17
N CYS A 261 -11.89 12.63 -2.84
CA CYS A 261 -10.52 12.32 -2.50
C CYS A 261 -9.68 12.34 -3.78
N ILE A 262 -8.47 12.86 -3.72
CA ILE A 262 -7.58 13.00 -4.88
C ILE A 262 -6.17 12.56 -4.50
N PHE A 263 -5.56 11.76 -5.37
CA PHE A 263 -4.16 11.38 -5.29
C PHE A 263 -3.45 11.65 -6.62
N LEU A 264 -2.40 12.46 -6.59
CA LEU A 264 -1.60 12.81 -7.78
C LEU A 264 -0.17 12.30 -7.63
N ASP A 265 0.20 11.32 -8.45
CA ASP A 265 1.57 10.83 -8.66
C ASP A 265 2.01 11.24 -10.07
N LEU A 266 2.36 12.52 -10.20
CA LEU A 266 2.66 13.17 -11.47
C LEU A 266 4.03 13.87 -11.39
N PRO A 267 4.76 14.01 -12.50
CA PRO A 267 6.00 14.79 -12.53
C PRO A 267 5.81 16.28 -12.17
N ALA A 268 4.68 16.87 -12.55
CA ALA A 268 4.37 18.30 -12.37
C ALA A 268 2.93 18.49 -11.86
N PRO A 269 2.60 18.06 -10.63
CA PRO A 269 1.22 18.07 -10.14
C PRO A 269 0.62 19.48 -10.11
N TRP A 270 1.43 20.53 -9.91
CA TRP A 270 0.99 21.93 -9.95
C TRP A 270 0.32 22.32 -11.28
N GLU A 271 0.67 21.69 -12.40
CA GLU A 271 0.05 21.97 -13.70
C GLU A 271 -1.33 21.35 -13.83
N ALA A 272 -1.68 20.32 -13.06
CA ALA A 272 -2.99 19.69 -13.08
C ALA A 272 -3.99 20.34 -12.09
N LEU A 273 -3.50 21.05 -11.07
CA LEU A 273 -4.34 21.53 -9.96
C LEU A 273 -5.44 22.51 -10.38
N HIS A 274 -5.24 23.31 -11.44
CA HIS A 274 -6.24 24.27 -11.90
C HIS A 274 -7.56 23.59 -12.36
N HIS A 275 -7.48 22.34 -12.85
CA HIS A 275 -8.65 21.51 -13.18
C HIS A 275 -9.37 20.96 -11.94
N LEU A 276 -8.73 21.00 -10.76
CA LEU A 276 -9.26 20.51 -9.48
C LEU A 276 -9.71 21.67 -8.59
N SER A 277 -10.57 22.52 -9.14
CA SER A 277 -11.10 23.73 -8.50
C SER A 277 -12.63 23.68 -8.46
N ARG A 278 -13.25 24.50 -7.59
CA ARG A 278 -14.72 24.64 -7.53
C ARG A 278 -15.27 25.45 -8.71
N ARG A 279 -14.46 26.38 -9.22
CA ARG A 279 -14.80 27.31 -10.30
C ARG A 279 -13.67 27.29 -11.32
N GLN A 280 -13.99 27.47 -12.60
CA GLN A 280 -12.99 27.46 -13.66
C GLN A 280 -11.87 28.50 -13.38
N GLN A 281 -10.63 28.03 -13.34
CA GLN A 281 -9.44 28.84 -13.15
C GLN A 281 -8.54 28.76 -14.39
N GLY A 282 -7.77 29.83 -14.65
CA GLY A 282 -6.67 29.78 -15.60
C GLY A 282 -5.53 28.88 -15.11
N LYS A 283 -4.63 28.46 -16.02
CA LYS A 283 -3.48 27.60 -15.70
C LYS A 283 -2.59 28.13 -14.56
N ALA A 284 -2.50 29.45 -14.41
CA ALA A 284 -1.70 30.10 -13.36
C ALA A 284 -2.42 30.24 -11.99
N GLY A 285 -3.69 29.78 -11.90
CA GLY A 285 -4.57 30.02 -10.75
C GLY A 285 -5.19 31.42 -10.75
N GLU A 286 -5.22 32.08 -11.91
CA GLU A 286 -5.87 33.37 -12.09
C GLU A 286 -7.37 33.17 -12.34
N ALA A 287 -8.19 34.02 -11.72
CA ALA A 287 -9.62 34.04 -11.98
C ALA A 287 -9.87 34.47 -13.43
N LEU A 288 -10.53 33.60 -14.20
CA LEU A 288 -10.97 33.94 -15.55
C LEU A 288 -12.07 35.01 -15.49
N LYS A 289 -12.02 35.97 -16.41
CA LYS A 289 -13.12 36.90 -16.66
C LYS A 289 -14.34 36.11 -17.11
N ASP A 290 -15.55 36.61 -16.82
CA ASP A 290 -16.77 35.88 -17.11
C ASP A 290 -16.95 35.55 -18.61
N GLU A 291 -16.41 36.39 -19.51
CA GLU A 291 -16.45 36.15 -20.96
C GLU A 291 -15.53 35.01 -21.44
N ASP A 292 -14.44 34.73 -20.70
CA ASP A 292 -13.48 33.67 -21.03
C ASP A 292 -13.87 32.31 -20.40
N ARG A 293 -14.94 32.28 -19.59
CA ARG A 293 -15.41 31.05 -18.95
C ARG A 293 -16.21 30.24 -19.94
N ASP A 294 -15.92 28.95 -19.97
CA ASP A 294 -16.73 28.00 -20.71
C ASP A 294 -18.02 27.76 -19.91
N PRO A 295 -19.21 28.14 -20.43
CA PRO A 295 -20.48 27.93 -19.74
C PRO A 295 -20.81 26.45 -19.51
N ASN A 296 -20.15 25.54 -20.25
CA ASN A 296 -20.30 24.09 -20.10
C ASN A 296 -19.22 23.47 -19.21
N TRP A 297 -18.37 24.28 -18.57
CA TRP A 297 -17.36 23.77 -17.65
C TRP A 297 -18.00 23.17 -16.40
N VAL A 298 -17.52 21.98 -16.03
CA VAL A 298 -17.99 21.26 -14.85
C VAL A 298 -16.79 20.95 -13.96
N SER A 299 -16.93 21.18 -12.65
CA SER A 299 -15.91 20.78 -11.68
C SER A 299 -15.90 19.24 -11.54
N PRO A 300 -14.73 18.59 -11.51
CA PRO A 300 -14.64 17.15 -11.26
C PRO A 300 -14.91 16.77 -9.79
N LEU A 301 -15.09 17.76 -8.92
CA LEU A 301 -15.18 17.63 -7.48
C LEU A 301 -16.63 17.56 -6.99
N ASP A 302 -16.88 16.87 -5.88
CA ASP A 302 -18.21 16.83 -5.25
C ASP A 302 -18.58 18.20 -4.66
N PRO A 303 -19.61 18.90 -5.17
CA PRO A 303 -19.95 20.25 -4.70
C PRO A 303 -20.45 20.29 -3.24
N ASN A 304 -20.98 19.19 -2.73
CA ASN A 304 -21.67 19.17 -1.43
C ASN A 304 -20.75 18.79 -0.27
N ASP A 305 -19.54 18.32 -0.55
CA ASP A 305 -18.62 17.79 0.45
C ASP A 305 -17.22 18.42 0.34
N THR A 306 -16.48 18.34 1.43
CA THR A 306 -15.07 18.75 1.49
C THR A 306 -14.22 17.75 0.71
N VAL A 307 -13.23 18.26 -0.02
CA VAL A 307 -12.34 17.46 -0.85
C VAL A 307 -10.95 17.43 -0.26
N TYR A 308 -10.35 16.25 -0.22
CA TYR A 308 -9.00 16.03 0.28
C TYR A 308 -8.07 15.63 -0.85
N LEU A 309 -6.90 16.27 -0.90
CA LEU A 309 -5.88 16.06 -1.92
C LEU A 309 -4.58 15.59 -1.27
N CYS A 310 -3.90 14.66 -1.92
CA CYS A 310 -2.52 14.31 -1.66
C CYS A 310 -1.74 14.33 -2.97
N THR A 311 -0.57 14.97 -2.99
CA THR A 311 0.39 14.87 -4.09
C THR A 311 1.64 14.12 -3.63
N PHE A 312 2.10 13.20 -4.46
CA PHE A 312 3.31 12.41 -4.26
C PHE A 312 4.44 13.01 -5.10
N SER A 313 5.50 13.51 -4.48
CA SER A 313 6.60 14.16 -5.19
C SER A 313 7.98 13.81 -4.60
N PRO A 314 8.93 13.30 -5.39
CA PRO A 314 10.24 12.90 -4.86
C PRO A 314 11.14 14.09 -4.48
N CYS A 315 11.02 15.21 -5.20
CA CYS A 315 11.90 16.38 -5.02
C CYS A 315 11.20 17.51 -4.24
N ILE A 316 11.95 18.22 -3.40
CA ILE A 316 11.41 19.28 -2.53
C ILE A 316 11.02 20.55 -3.32
N GLU A 317 11.64 20.76 -4.48
CA GLU A 317 11.32 21.85 -5.40
C GLU A 317 9.95 21.64 -6.04
N GLN A 318 9.59 20.38 -6.30
CA GLN A 318 8.26 20.01 -6.78
C GLN A 318 7.21 20.36 -5.72
N VAL A 319 7.45 20.00 -4.46
CA VAL A 319 6.60 20.35 -3.31
C VAL A 319 6.39 21.87 -3.23
N THR A 320 7.47 22.64 -3.33
CA THR A 320 7.41 24.12 -3.23
C THR A 320 6.50 24.73 -4.30
N ARG A 321 6.60 24.25 -5.55
CA ARG A 321 5.73 24.68 -6.65
C ARG A 321 4.28 24.26 -6.44
N THR A 322 4.05 23.03 -5.98
CA THR A 322 2.72 22.49 -5.67
C THR A 322 2.03 23.32 -4.60
N ILE A 323 2.70 23.60 -3.48
CA ILE A 323 2.16 24.42 -2.38
C ILE A 323 1.81 25.83 -2.88
N SER A 324 2.67 26.41 -3.71
CA SER A 324 2.42 27.73 -4.30
C SER A 324 1.17 27.77 -5.17
N ALA A 325 0.95 26.73 -5.99
CA ALA A 325 -0.26 26.60 -6.81
C ALA A 325 -1.52 26.31 -5.97
N MET A 326 -1.42 25.41 -4.98
CA MET A 326 -2.50 25.11 -4.04
C MET A 326 -3.04 26.38 -3.35
N ARG A 327 -2.13 27.24 -2.85
CA ARG A 327 -2.50 28.50 -2.19
C ARG A 327 -3.27 29.46 -3.11
N ARG A 328 -2.88 29.56 -4.38
CA ARG A 328 -3.59 30.42 -5.36
C ARG A 328 -4.99 29.89 -5.69
N LEU A 329 -5.14 28.56 -5.69
CA LEU A 329 -6.38 27.87 -6.04
C LEU A 329 -7.35 27.68 -4.87
N GLY A 330 -7.07 28.28 -3.71
CA GLY A 330 -7.97 28.26 -2.55
C GLY A 330 -7.91 26.99 -1.70
N TRP A 331 -6.88 26.16 -1.87
CA TRP A 331 -6.65 25.02 -0.98
C TRP A 331 -6.13 25.51 0.38
N VAL A 332 -6.67 24.93 1.45
CA VAL A 332 -6.33 25.24 2.84
C VAL A 332 -5.76 24.01 3.56
N ASP A 333 -5.29 24.18 4.79
CA ASP A 333 -4.72 23.11 5.61
C ASP A 333 -3.62 22.32 4.88
N ILE A 334 -2.70 23.06 4.26
CA ILE A 334 -1.62 22.49 3.47
C ILE A 334 -0.50 22.04 4.41
N ASP A 335 -0.19 20.75 4.38
CA ASP A 335 0.85 20.15 5.22
C ASP A 335 1.64 19.11 4.42
N MET A 336 2.95 19.02 4.68
CA MET A 336 3.84 18.10 3.99
C MET A 336 4.55 17.19 4.98
N VAL A 337 4.52 15.89 4.71
CA VAL A 337 5.17 14.86 5.53
C VAL A 337 5.88 13.83 4.66
N GLU A 338 6.78 13.07 5.27
CA GLU A 338 7.37 11.86 4.69
C GLU A 338 7.09 10.66 5.62
N ILE A 339 7.03 9.45 5.06
CA ILE A 339 6.79 8.23 5.82
C ILE A 339 8.03 7.32 5.76
N ALA A 340 8.77 7.29 6.85
CA ALA A 340 9.90 6.38 7.01
C ALA A 340 9.42 5.04 7.59
N HIS A 341 9.69 3.93 6.88
CA HIS A 341 9.35 2.59 7.35
C HIS A 341 10.60 1.71 7.51
N LYS A 342 10.60 0.81 8.50
CA LYS A 342 11.65 -0.18 8.71
C LYS A 342 11.03 -1.52 9.05
N ARG A 343 11.49 -2.57 8.38
CA ARG A 343 11.12 -3.95 8.68
C ARG A 343 12.24 -4.63 9.47
N PHE A 344 11.85 -5.38 10.49
CA PHE A 344 12.78 -6.04 11.40
C PHE A 344 12.73 -7.55 11.21
N ASN A 345 13.90 -8.14 11.01
CA ASN A 345 14.11 -9.58 11.05
C ASN A 345 14.45 -10.01 12.46
N VAL A 346 13.65 -10.93 12.99
CA VAL A 346 13.89 -11.55 14.29
C VAL A 346 14.77 -12.78 14.09
N SER A 347 15.90 -12.81 14.77
CA SER A 347 16.85 -13.93 14.77
C SER A 347 17.24 -14.26 16.20
N ARG A 348 17.66 -15.50 16.45
CA ARG A 348 18.28 -15.87 17.73
C ARG A 348 19.79 -15.76 17.57
N ASP A 349 20.39 -14.94 18.41
CA ASP A 349 21.84 -14.85 18.54
C ASP A 349 22.29 -15.98 19.45
N HIS A 350 23.00 -16.93 18.86
CA HIS A 350 23.77 -17.90 19.62
C HIS A 350 25.16 -17.28 19.76
N MET A 351 25.52 -16.83 20.97
CA MET A 351 26.83 -16.23 21.20
C MET A 351 27.93 -17.20 20.70
N ASP A 352 28.78 -16.67 19.82
CA ASP A 352 30.00 -17.24 19.23
C ASP A 352 29.95 -18.67 18.65
N LYS A 353 29.67 -18.77 17.35
CA LYS A 353 29.95 -19.96 16.52
C LYS A 353 31.42 -20.04 16.05
N THR A 354 32.28 -19.11 16.42
CA THR A 354 33.71 -19.10 16.04
C THR A 354 34.56 -20.00 16.94
N MET A 355 34.02 -20.46 18.06
CA MET A 355 34.65 -21.44 18.95
C MET A 355 33.87 -22.76 18.87
N ALA A 356 34.58 -23.88 18.81
CA ALA A 356 34.02 -25.24 18.66
C ALA A 356 33.02 -25.67 19.76
N THR A 357 32.82 -24.82 20.78
CA THR A 357 31.76 -24.94 21.78
C THR A 357 31.33 -23.53 22.19
N PRO A 358 30.03 -23.18 22.12
CA PRO A 358 29.56 -21.90 22.63
C PRO A 358 29.84 -21.82 24.13
N ILE A 359 30.45 -20.73 24.58
CA ILE A 359 30.56 -20.39 25.99
C ILE A 359 29.24 -19.71 26.34
N VAL A 360 28.43 -20.36 27.17
CA VAL A 360 27.08 -19.88 27.50
C VAL A 360 27.12 -18.88 28.66
N ASP A 361 28.11 -19.00 29.54
CA ASP A 361 28.27 -18.20 30.75
C ASP A 361 29.76 -17.96 31.07
N VAL A 362 30.08 -16.91 31.84
CA VAL A 362 31.42 -16.63 32.35
C VAL A 362 31.91 -17.82 33.19
N GLU A 363 31.03 -18.43 33.98
CA GLU A 363 31.34 -19.63 34.77
C GLU A 363 31.71 -20.81 33.87
N ASP A 364 30.99 -21.00 32.77
CA ASP A 364 31.24 -22.05 31.78
C ASP A 364 32.54 -21.78 30.98
N ALA A 365 32.88 -20.50 30.77
CA ALA A 365 34.14 -20.06 30.19
C ALA A 365 35.32 -20.39 31.10
N VAL A 366 35.19 -20.05 32.39
CA VAL A 366 36.21 -20.30 33.42
C VAL A 366 36.40 -21.80 33.59
N ALA A 367 35.32 -22.58 33.66
CA ALA A 367 35.40 -24.04 33.74
C ALA A 367 36.11 -24.67 32.54
N LYS A 368 35.85 -24.19 31.30
CA LYS A 368 36.55 -24.64 30.09
C LYS A 368 38.02 -24.22 30.07
N LEU A 369 38.33 -23.01 30.57
CA LEU A 369 39.69 -22.52 30.67
C LEU A 369 40.48 -23.32 31.71
N ASP A 370 39.92 -23.56 32.89
CA ASP A 370 40.52 -24.38 33.95
C ASP A 370 40.73 -25.82 33.48
N ALA A 371 39.77 -26.40 32.75
CA ALA A 371 39.93 -27.71 32.13
C ALA A 371 41.01 -27.74 31.04
N SER A 372 41.26 -26.63 30.35
CA SER A 372 42.33 -26.50 29.36
C SER A 372 43.70 -26.31 30.01
N LEU A 373 43.78 -25.56 31.10
CA LEU A 373 45.00 -25.29 31.87
C LEU A 373 45.44 -26.50 32.70
N ASN A 374 44.48 -27.25 33.25
CA ASN A 374 44.75 -28.46 34.04
C ASN A 374 44.94 -29.72 33.18
N LYS A 375 44.95 -29.62 31.85
CA LYS A 375 45.47 -30.70 31.01
C LYS A 375 46.99 -30.74 31.18
N PRO A 376 47.56 -31.80 31.78
CA PRO A 376 49.01 -31.91 31.86
C PRO A 376 49.56 -31.93 30.42
N GLN A 377 50.58 -31.11 30.15
CA GLN A 377 51.47 -31.28 29.00
C GLN A 377 52.17 -32.63 29.14
N LYS A 378 51.46 -33.73 28.88
CA LYS A 378 52.09 -35.00 28.59
C LYS A 378 52.71 -34.83 27.21
N GLY A 379 54.02 -34.59 27.23
CA GLY A 379 54.86 -34.57 26.04
C GLY A 379 54.49 -35.69 25.09
N ALA A 380 54.56 -35.37 23.81
CA ALA A 380 54.47 -36.35 22.74
C ALA A 380 55.35 -37.57 23.07
N ARG A 381 54.76 -38.78 22.99
CA ARG A 381 55.32 -40.13 23.25
C ARG A 381 55.00 -40.75 24.62
N PHE A 382 53.74 -41.14 24.86
CA PHE A 382 53.35 -42.50 25.32
C PHE A 382 51.86 -42.49 25.68
N ARG A 383 51.00 -42.86 24.72
CA ARG A 383 49.65 -43.47 24.90
C ARG A 383 48.97 -43.59 23.54
N ARG A 384 49.58 -44.37 22.64
CA ARG A 384 48.81 -45.25 21.74
C ARG A 384 48.76 -46.58 22.48
N LEU A 385 47.57 -47.15 22.66
CA LEU A 385 47.28 -48.45 23.31
C LEU A 385 47.11 -48.43 24.84
N ALA A 386 46.11 -47.71 25.35
CA ALA A 386 45.33 -48.07 26.55
C ALA A 386 44.34 -46.93 26.84
N ASP A 387 43.11 -47.10 26.34
CA ASP A 387 41.84 -46.45 26.72
C ASP A 387 40.95 -46.30 25.49
N LYS A 388 40.42 -47.44 25.02
CA LYS A 388 39.29 -47.51 24.08
C LYS A 388 38.01 -48.01 24.77
N THR A 389 37.96 -48.05 26.11
CA THR A 389 36.86 -48.71 26.84
C THR A 389 36.33 -47.96 28.07
N ALA A 390 36.69 -46.69 28.29
CA ALA A 390 36.09 -45.93 29.39
C ALA A 390 36.10 -44.42 29.10
N LYS A 391 35.10 -43.95 28.34
CA LYS A 391 34.56 -42.57 28.31
C LYS A 391 33.48 -42.48 27.23
N GLN A 392 32.45 -43.28 27.38
CA GLN A 392 31.18 -43.12 26.71
C GLN A 392 30.15 -43.29 27.82
N ASN A 393 29.29 -42.28 28.01
CA ASN A 393 28.22 -42.19 29.03
C ASN A 393 28.56 -41.44 30.33
N ASP A 394 28.98 -40.19 30.20
CA ASP A 394 28.62 -39.15 31.18
C ASP A 394 28.45 -37.82 30.44
N ARG A 395 27.50 -37.79 29.50
CA ARG A 395 26.80 -36.55 29.14
C ARG A 395 25.50 -36.59 29.91
N PRO A 396 25.11 -35.54 30.66
CA PRO A 396 23.81 -35.53 31.31
C PRO A 396 22.73 -35.72 30.24
N GLU A 397 21.91 -36.77 30.38
CA GLU A 397 20.77 -37.09 29.52
C GLU A 397 19.73 -35.94 29.43
N GLN A 398 19.91 -34.87 30.22
CA GLN A 398 19.09 -33.66 30.16
C GLN A 398 19.35 -32.77 28.93
N ALA A 399 20.44 -32.98 28.18
CA ALA A 399 20.76 -32.15 27.01
C ALA A 399 20.01 -32.54 25.72
N GLU A 400 19.38 -33.72 25.64
CA GLU A 400 18.69 -34.16 24.41
C GLU A 400 17.29 -33.56 24.21
N ASN A 401 16.69 -32.97 25.25
CA ASN A 401 15.32 -32.43 25.15
C ASN A 401 15.25 -30.90 24.97
N THR A 402 16.40 -30.21 25.02
CA THR A 402 16.45 -28.78 24.75
C THR A 402 16.57 -28.59 23.24
N LYS A 403 15.44 -28.20 22.65
CA LYS A 403 15.36 -27.88 21.23
C LYS A 403 16.36 -26.75 20.91
N LEU A 404 17.43 -27.05 20.18
CA LEU A 404 18.48 -26.09 19.77
C LEU A 404 17.94 -24.76 19.21
N TRP A 405 16.77 -24.77 18.57
CA TRP A 405 16.15 -23.55 18.03
C TRP A 405 15.48 -22.66 19.06
N LEU A 406 15.31 -23.11 20.31
CA LEU A 406 14.82 -22.31 21.45
C LEU A 406 15.96 -21.65 22.23
N GLU A 407 17.20 -22.09 22.04
CA GLU A 407 18.38 -21.53 22.69
C GLU A 407 18.82 -20.22 22.02
N GLY A 408 19.51 -19.36 22.78
CA GLY A 408 20.02 -18.08 22.31
C GLY A 408 19.13 -16.87 22.59
N ARG A 409 19.73 -15.68 22.54
CA ARG A 409 19.02 -14.43 22.83
C ARG A 409 18.21 -14.02 21.59
N VAL A 410 16.93 -13.73 21.78
CA VAL A 410 16.10 -13.17 20.70
C VAL A 410 16.55 -11.74 20.45
N ILE A 411 16.96 -11.46 19.22
CA ILE A 411 17.37 -10.13 18.76
C ILE A 411 16.65 -9.77 17.47
N HIS A 412 16.51 -8.48 17.22
CA HIS A 412 15.98 -7.97 15.96
C HIS A 412 17.06 -7.19 15.21
N ARG A 413 17.16 -7.41 13.91
CA ARG A 413 18.03 -6.65 13.00
C ARG A 413 17.16 -6.03 11.90
N PRO A 414 17.35 -4.76 11.53
CA PRO A 414 16.64 -4.18 10.39
C PRO A 414 17.03 -4.93 9.10
N GLU A 415 16.17 -4.86 8.08
CA GLU A 415 16.53 -5.31 6.74
C GLU A 415 17.81 -4.60 6.23
N ALA A 416 18.60 -5.33 5.44
CA ALA A 416 19.90 -4.84 4.98
C ALA A 416 19.76 -3.63 4.04
N GLU A 417 18.70 -3.62 3.22
CA GLU A 417 18.37 -2.53 2.31
C GLU A 417 17.12 -1.81 2.83
N ILE A 418 17.29 -0.56 3.26
CA ILE A 418 16.20 0.29 3.75
C ILE A 418 15.84 1.27 2.64
N LYS A 419 14.56 1.34 2.29
CA LYS A 419 14.02 2.43 1.46
C LYS A 419 14.00 3.71 2.30
N SER A 420 15.09 4.46 2.24
CA SER A 420 15.29 5.67 3.05
C SER A 420 14.36 6.81 2.67
N HIS A 421 14.07 6.95 1.38
CA HIS A 421 13.16 7.95 0.83
C HIS A 421 12.30 7.35 -0.27
N THR A 422 10.99 7.57 -0.20
CA THR A 422 10.06 7.25 -1.29
C THR A 422 9.64 8.53 -1.99
N SER A 423 8.93 9.42 -1.31
CA SER A 423 8.59 10.77 -1.74
C SER A 423 8.02 11.59 -0.59
N TYR A 424 7.98 12.91 -0.79
CA TYR A 424 7.21 13.81 0.07
C TYR A 424 5.73 13.74 -0.28
N LEU A 425 4.89 13.67 0.75
CA LEU A 425 3.44 13.65 0.66
C LEU A 425 2.91 15.02 1.08
N THR A 426 2.38 15.78 0.11
CA THR A 426 1.77 17.08 0.39
C THR A 426 0.25 16.95 0.39
N PHE A 427 -0.36 17.22 1.53
CA PHE A 427 -1.79 17.17 1.74
C PHE A 427 -2.39 18.57 1.67
N ALA A 428 -3.64 18.64 1.21
CA ALA A 428 -4.41 19.87 1.25
C ALA A 428 -5.91 19.56 1.29
N THR A 429 -6.69 20.50 1.81
CA THR A 429 -8.14 20.40 1.91
C THR A 429 -8.81 21.52 1.12
N LEU A 430 -9.85 21.21 0.35
CA LEU A 430 -10.70 22.18 -0.32
C LEU A 430 -12.10 22.13 0.28
N PRO A 431 -12.49 23.14 1.09
CA PRO A 431 -13.81 23.19 1.70
C PRO A 431 -14.93 23.17 0.66
N ARG A 432 -16.14 22.79 1.10
CA ARG A 432 -17.34 23.02 0.31
C ARG A 432 -17.65 24.51 0.26
N GLU A 433 -18.25 24.99 -0.83
CA GLU A 433 -18.80 26.34 -0.86
C GLU A 433 -20.07 26.36 -0.01
N TRP A 434 -20.19 27.37 0.86
CA TRP A 434 -21.36 27.58 1.69
C TRP A 434 -22.24 28.65 1.07
N THR A 435 -23.52 28.35 0.89
CA THR A 435 -24.52 29.37 0.56
C THR A 435 -25.07 29.99 1.85
N VAL A 436 -25.69 31.16 1.73
CA VAL A 436 -26.30 31.86 2.88
C VAL A 436 -27.38 30.98 3.53
N GLU A 437 -28.11 30.21 2.74
CA GLU A 437 -29.12 29.27 3.22
C GLU A 437 -28.50 28.10 3.98
N ASP A 438 -27.35 27.59 3.52
CA ASP A 438 -26.61 26.53 4.20
C ASP A 438 -26.09 26.97 5.56
N GLU A 439 -25.55 28.19 5.62
CA GLU A 439 -25.10 28.80 6.87
C GLU A 439 -26.28 29.00 7.83
N ALA A 440 -27.41 29.51 7.35
CA ALA A 440 -28.62 29.68 8.14
C ALA A 440 -29.17 28.35 8.68
N ARG A 441 -29.18 27.28 7.86
CA ARG A 441 -29.61 25.94 8.29
C ARG A 441 -28.72 25.37 9.40
N VAL A 442 -27.41 25.56 9.32
CA VAL A 442 -26.49 25.09 10.36
C VAL A 442 -26.59 25.94 11.62
N LEU A 443 -26.70 27.26 11.48
CA LEU A 443 -26.95 28.18 12.60
C LEU A 443 -28.25 27.84 13.36
N ALA A 444 -29.29 27.40 12.65
CA ALA A 444 -30.53 26.94 13.25
C ALA A 444 -30.40 25.58 13.98
N LEU A 445 -29.45 24.73 13.56
CA LEU A 445 -29.18 23.44 14.20
C LEU A 445 -28.28 23.59 15.44
N LEU A 446 -27.46 24.65 15.48
CA LEU A 446 -26.62 24.95 16.62
C LEU A 446 -27.50 25.39 17.80
N PRO A 447 -27.29 24.83 19.02
CA PRO A 447 -27.98 25.33 20.20
C PRO A 447 -27.69 26.83 20.35
N PRO A 448 -28.68 27.66 20.75
CA PRO A 448 -28.49 29.09 20.89
C PRO A 448 -27.31 29.33 21.83
N CYS A 449 -26.20 29.80 21.26
CA CYS A 449 -24.98 30.06 22.01
C CYS A 449 -25.28 31.24 22.95
N SER A 450 -25.49 30.96 24.23
CA SER A 450 -25.85 31.97 25.24
C SER A 450 -24.67 32.88 25.64
N SER A 451 -23.57 32.87 24.89
CA SER A 451 -22.43 33.75 25.14
C SER A 451 -22.42 34.90 24.14
N SER A 452 -23.10 35.99 24.47
CA SER A 452 -22.88 37.31 23.86
C SER A 452 -21.49 37.90 24.15
N LYS A 453 -20.64 37.17 24.88
CA LYS A 453 -19.26 37.55 25.15
C LYS A 453 -18.39 37.20 23.94
N VAL A 454 -18.42 38.07 22.94
CA VAL A 454 -17.28 38.21 22.03
C VAL A 454 -16.06 38.50 22.91
N ILE A 455 -15.12 37.57 22.97
CA ILE A 455 -13.86 37.77 23.68
C ILE A 455 -13.11 38.87 22.93
N GLY A 456 -13.20 40.11 23.44
CA GLY A 456 -12.47 41.26 22.89
C GLY A 456 -13.30 42.54 22.70
N SER A 457 -14.63 42.48 22.65
CA SER A 457 -15.47 43.67 22.39
C SER A 457 -16.36 44.05 23.58
N LEU A 458 -15.80 44.07 24.80
CA LEU A 458 -16.49 44.73 25.91
C LEU A 458 -16.32 46.24 25.76
N ASP A 459 -17.45 46.92 25.56
CA ASP A 459 -17.54 48.36 25.50
C ASP A 459 -16.88 48.98 26.74
N LYS A 460 -16.14 50.09 26.57
CA LYS A 460 -15.29 50.68 27.63
C LYS A 460 -16.11 51.02 28.88
N GLU A 461 -17.39 51.36 28.68
CA GLU A 461 -18.37 51.63 29.73
C GLU A 461 -18.84 50.38 30.48
N ALA A 462 -19.02 49.25 29.79
CA ALA A 462 -19.37 47.98 30.42
C ALA A 462 -18.25 47.50 31.35
N ARG A 463 -17.00 47.68 30.94
CA ARG A 463 -15.81 47.37 31.76
C ARG A 463 -15.66 48.30 32.97
N ARG A 464 -16.14 49.55 32.87
CA ARG A 464 -16.18 50.50 33.99
C ARG A 464 -17.26 50.11 35.01
N LYS A 465 -18.46 49.75 34.54
CA LYS A 465 -19.57 49.28 35.39
C LYS A 465 -19.22 47.99 36.13
N GLU A 466 -18.62 47.00 35.46
CA GLU A 466 -18.14 45.78 36.12
C GLU A 466 -17.09 46.06 37.20
N LYS A 467 -16.16 47.01 36.97
CA LYS A 467 -15.19 47.44 37.99
C LYS A 467 -15.86 48.14 39.18
N GLU A 468 -16.84 49.00 38.94
CA GLU A 468 -17.59 49.67 40.00
C GLU A 468 -18.41 48.69 40.84
N GLU A 469 -19.04 47.69 40.21
CA GLU A 469 -19.77 46.63 40.90
C GLU A 469 -18.85 45.69 41.68
N ALA A 470 -17.68 45.36 41.11
CA ALA A 470 -16.62 44.62 41.80
C ALA A 470 -16.07 45.40 43.01
N TRP A 471 -15.96 46.73 42.91
CA TRP A 471 -15.55 47.58 44.02
C TRP A 471 -16.62 47.64 45.11
N LYS A 472 -17.90 47.82 44.73
CA LYS A 472 -19.03 47.85 45.67
C LYS A 472 -19.22 46.53 46.40
N SER A 473 -19.02 45.40 45.69
CA SER A 473 -19.08 44.06 46.30
C SER A 473 -17.90 43.79 47.22
N LYS A 474 -16.67 44.21 46.86
CA LYS A 474 -15.52 44.19 47.80
C LYS A 474 -15.72 45.09 49.01
N ALA A 475 -16.29 46.29 48.83
CA ALA A 475 -16.60 47.21 49.92
C ALA A 475 -17.65 46.59 50.88
N LYS A 476 -18.71 45.98 50.35
CA LYS A 476 -19.68 45.20 51.15
C LYS A 476 -19.01 44.04 51.89
N LYS A 477 -18.11 43.31 51.23
CA LYS A 477 -17.39 42.18 51.84
C LYS A 477 -16.42 42.62 52.95
N ASN A 478 -15.79 43.79 52.81
CA ASN A 478 -14.93 44.39 53.85
C ASN A 478 -15.72 44.90 55.04
N ILE A 479 -16.91 45.48 54.81
CA ILE A 479 -17.83 45.89 55.89
C ILE A 479 -18.33 44.67 56.67
N GLN A 480 -18.63 43.57 55.96
CA GLN A 480 -19.14 42.34 56.56
C GLN A 480 -18.05 41.52 57.30
N THR A 481 -16.76 41.76 57.01
CA THR A 481 -15.61 41.08 57.65
C THR A 481 -14.89 41.94 58.70
N GLY A 482 -15.44 43.11 59.05
CA GLY A 482 -14.94 43.93 60.16
C GLY A 482 -13.55 44.55 59.95
N ARG A 483 -12.98 44.52 58.74
CA ARG A 483 -11.70 45.18 58.44
C ARG A 483 -11.95 46.62 58.02
N MET A 484 -11.98 47.54 59.00
CA MET A 484 -11.82 48.96 58.77
C MET A 484 -10.34 49.26 58.48
N THR A 485 -10.02 49.70 57.28
CA THR A 485 -8.75 50.39 56.98
C THR A 485 -9.05 51.85 56.69
N VAL A 486 -8.58 52.72 57.58
CA VAL A 486 -8.61 54.19 57.46
C VAL A 486 -7.82 54.61 56.22
N PRO A 487 -8.29 55.58 55.40
CA PRO A 487 -7.56 56.02 54.23
C PRO A 487 -6.34 56.85 54.68
N VAL A 488 -5.15 56.43 54.23
CA VAL A 488 -3.97 57.31 54.25
C VAL A 488 -4.15 58.30 53.12
N THR A 489 -4.33 59.57 53.48
CA THR A 489 -4.22 60.70 52.57
C THR A 489 -2.75 60.87 52.22
N ASP A 490 -2.40 60.75 50.94
CA ASP A 490 -1.15 61.31 50.45
C ASP A 490 -1.44 62.30 49.32
N ASN A 491 -0.91 63.49 49.51
CA ASN A 491 -1.31 64.73 48.87
C ASN A 491 -0.05 65.35 48.26
N THR A 492 0.25 65.06 47.00
CA THR A 492 1.25 65.82 46.23
C THR A 492 0.94 65.83 44.73
N LYS A 493 0.33 66.96 44.32
CA LYS A 493 0.74 67.90 43.25
C LYS A 493 0.97 67.40 41.81
N ASN A 494 0.16 68.01 40.92
CA ASN A 494 0.48 68.64 39.61
C ASN A 494 1.48 67.98 38.67
N ILE A 495 1.07 67.79 37.40
CA ILE A 495 1.51 68.58 36.24
C ILE A 495 0.55 68.34 35.06
N GLU A 496 0.48 69.34 34.20
CA GLU A 496 -0.54 69.72 33.22
C GLU A 496 -0.71 68.81 31.99
N SER A 497 -1.90 69.00 31.43
CA SER A 497 -2.31 68.84 30.03
C SER A 497 -1.25 69.12 28.96
N LYS A 498 -1.25 68.28 27.91
CA LYS A 498 -1.19 68.70 26.51
C LYS A 498 -1.70 67.59 25.58
N GLU A 499 -2.68 67.94 24.74
CA GLU A 499 -3.07 67.19 23.53
C GLU A 499 -1.89 67.08 22.56
N PRO A 500 -2.02 66.22 21.53
CA PRO A 500 -2.13 66.85 20.21
C PRO A 500 -3.24 66.29 19.32
N GLN A 501 -3.63 67.19 18.43
CA GLN A 501 -4.69 67.15 17.43
C GLN A 501 -4.40 66.23 16.23
N GLN A 502 -5.47 66.05 15.44
CA GLN A 502 -5.53 65.53 14.08
C GLN A 502 -4.55 66.20 13.10
N GLU A 503 -4.10 65.41 12.10
CA GLU A 503 -3.80 65.79 10.70
C GLU A 503 -3.73 64.46 9.92
N SER A 504 -4.67 64.08 9.05
CA SER A 504 -4.87 64.43 7.63
C SER A 504 -3.65 64.26 6.70
N ASN A 505 -3.80 63.32 5.76
CA ASN A 505 -3.19 63.20 4.41
C ASN A 505 -1.68 63.40 4.23
N VAL A 506 -0.99 62.32 3.79
CA VAL A 506 -0.47 62.14 2.42
C VAL A 506 -0.59 60.67 2.05
#